data_AF-A0A5B7INJ5-F1
#
_entry.id   AF-A0A5B7INJ5-F1
#
_cell.length_a   1.000
_cell.length_b   1.000
_cell.length_c   1.000
_cell.angle_alpha   90.00
_cell.angle_beta   90.00
_cell.angle_gamma   90.00
#
_symmetry.space_group_name_H-M   'P 1'
#
loop_
_entity.id
_entity.type
_entity.pdbx_description
1 polymer ?
#
loop_
_entity_poly.entity_id
_entity_poly.type
_entity_poly.pdbx_seq_one_letter_code
_entity_poly.pdbx_strand_id
1 'polypeptide(L)' 'MKLKKKKNECRRDIKKYSFPNRSIEIWSNLDETVVQARNIHDFKAKLDDCRYGDRTAQA' A
#
# COMPACT_ATOMS: atom_id res chain seq x y z
N MET A 1 -34.64 12.66 -15.14
CA MET A 1 -33.50 12.47 -16.08
C MET A 1 -32.91 11.09 -15.87
N LYS A 2 -32.90 10.20 -16.89
CA LYS A 2 -32.27 8.87 -16.80
C LYS A 2 -30.77 9.00 -17.09
N LEU A 3 -29.93 8.87 -16.06
CA LEU A 3 -28.48 8.81 -16.19
C LEU A 3 -28.09 7.43 -16.76
N LYS A 4 -28.02 7.33 -18.09
CA LYS A 4 -27.55 6.13 -18.79
C LYS A 4 -26.02 6.22 -18.86
N LYS A 5 -25.31 5.64 -17.88
CA LYS A 5 -23.83 5.55 -17.91
C LYS A 5 -23.41 4.82 -19.18
N LYS A 6 -22.68 5.51 -20.07
CA LYS A 6 -22.03 4.93 -21.23
C LYS A 6 -21.05 3.86 -20.74
N LYS A 7 -21.37 2.59 -20.99
CA LYS A 7 -20.61 1.39 -20.60
C LYS A 7 -19.25 1.26 -21.33
N ASN A 8 -18.68 2.38 -21.81
CA ASN A 8 -17.43 2.43 -22.56
C ASN A 8 -16.34 3.21 -21.82
N GLU A 9 -16.71 4.12 -20.91
CA GLU A 9 -15.75 4.88 -20.08
C GLU A 9 -15.29 4.09 -18.84
N CYS A 10 -15.76 2.86 -18.68
CA CYS A 10 -15.42 1.97 -17.56
C CYS A 10 -14.42 0.87 -17.92
N ARG A 11 -13.84 0.88 -19.14
CA ARG A 11 -12.60 0.13 -19.41
C ARG A 11 -11.45 0.85 -18.69
N ARG A 12 -11.43 0.73 -17.36
CA ARG A 12 -10.26 1.09 -16.56
C ARG A 12 -9.13 0.23 -17.10
N ASP A 13 -8.02 0.84 -17.50
CA ASP A 13 -6.82 0.12 -17.87
C ASP A 13 -6.35 -0.69 -16.66
N ILE A 14 -6.82 -1.94 -16.55
CA ILE A 14 -6.50 -2.83 -15.43
C ILE A 14 -4.99 -2.95 -15.32
N LYS A 15 -4.30 -2.98 -16.47
CA LYS A 15 -2.83 -3.00 -16.57
C LYS A 15 -2.15 -1.70 -16.06
N LYS A 16 -2.80 -0.55 -16.16
CA LYS A 16 -2.28 0.73 -15.65
C LYS A 16 -2.36 0.81 -14.13
N TYR A 17 -3.39 0.18 -13.55
CA TYR A 17 -3.64 0.17 -12.12
C TYR A 17 -3.27 -1.16 -11.44
N SER A 18 -2.73 -2.12 -12.19
CA SER A 18 -2.25 -3.37 -11.65
C SER A 18 -0.91 -3.15 -10.99
N PHE A 19 -0.80 -3.57 -9.74
CA PHE A 19 0.49 -3.63 -9.08
C PHE A 19 1.31 -4.79 -9.66
N PRO A 20 2.62 -4.59 -9.90
CA PRO A 20 3.51 -5.70 -10.21
C PRO A 20 3.43 -6.77 -9.12
N ASN A 21 3.50 -8.04 -9.51
CA ASN A 21 3.49 -9.16 -8.56
C ASN A 21 4.55 -9.00 -7.46
N ARG A 22 5.73 -8.51 -7.85
CA ARG A 22 6.84 -8.19 -6.94
C ARG A 22 6.46 -7.18 -5.86
N SER A 23 5.61 -6.21 -6.18
CA SER A 23 5.13 -5.26 -5.18
C SER A 23 4.22 -5.95 -4.17
N ILE A 24 3.31 -6.81 -4.64
CA ILE A 24 2.37 -7.56 -3.78
C ILE A 24 3.13 -8.49 -2.81
N GLU A 25 4.18 -9.15 -3.27
CA GLU A 25 5.04 -9.99 -2.41
C GLU A 25 5.73 -9.17 -1.31
N ILE A 26 6.28 -8.00 -1.67
CA ILE A 26 6.90 -7.09 -0.68
C ILE A 26 5.87 -6.62 0.34
N TRP A 27 4.66 -6.26 -0.10
CA TRP A 27 3.56 -5.87 0.78
C TRP A 27 3.10 -7.00 1.70
N SER A 28 3.08 -8.24 1.21
CA SER A 28 2.66 -9.42 1.98
C SER A 28 3.69 -9.85 3.04
N ASN A 29 4.95 -9.45 2.86
CA ASN A 29 6.04 -9.69 3.81
C ASN A 29 6.17 -8.58 4.88
N LEU A 30 5.33 -7.53 4.84
CA LEU A 30 5.28 -6.53 5.90
C LEU A 30 4.49 -7.04 7.09
N ASP A 31 4.84 -6.57 8.27
CA ASP A 31 4.09 -6.85 9.49
C ASP A 31 2.68 -6.23 9.40
N GLU A 32 1.69 -6.96 9.94
CA GLU A 32 0.29 -6.54 9.89
C GLU A 32 0.08 -5.19 10.58
N THR A 33 0.84 -4.89 11.63
CA THR A 33 0.74 -3.62 12.35
C THR A 33 1.27 -2.43 11.56
N VAL A 34 2.18 -2.66 10.59
CA VAL A 34 2.65 -1.66 9.62
C VAL A 34 1.53 -1.41 8.62
N VAL A 35 0.94 -2.46 8.05
CA VAL A 35 -0.13 -2.36 7.04
C VAL A 35 -1.40 -1.71 7.60
N GLN A 36 -1.74 -1.98 8.86
CA GLN A 36 -2.91 -1.44 9.55
C GLN A 36 -2.73 0.01 10.05
N ALA A 37 -1.62 0.68 9.74
CA ALA A 37 -1.39 2.06 10.18
C ALA A 37 -2.50 3.01 9.66
N ARG A 38 -3.01 3.86 10.57
CA ARG A 38 -4.17 4.72 10.29
C ARG A 38 -3.84 5.92 9.40
N ASN A 39 -2.57 6.34 9.40
CA ASN A 39 -2.11 7.47 8.62
C ASN A 39 -0.77 7.16 7.93
N ILE A 40 -0.45 7.95 6.91
CA ILE A 40 0.76 7.73 6.09
C ILE A 40 2.05 7.97 6.89
N HIS A 41 2.02 8.88 7.87
CA HIS A 41 3.18 9.18 8.71
C HIS A 41 3.50 8.01 9.64
N ASP A 42 2.49 7.43 10.29
CA ASP A 42 2.60 6.24 11.13
C ASP A 42 3.03 5.02 10.31
N PHE A 43 2.47 4.86 9.10
CA PHE A 43 2.89 3.80 8.18
C PHE A 43 4.39 3.91 7.90
N LYS A 44 4.86 5.12 7.57
CA LYS A 44 6.27 5.36 7.28
C LYS A 44 7.15 5.10 8.51
N ALA A 45 6.77 5.60 9.69
CA ALA A 45 7.51 5.41 10.92
C ALA A 45 7.67 3.91 11.26
N LYS A 46 6.56 3.15 11.25
CA LYS A 46 6.59 1.71 11.51
C LYS A 46 7.38 0.93 10.46
N LEU A 47 7.31 1.35 9.18
CA LEU A 47 8.06 0.71 8.11
C LEU A 47 9.57 1.00 8.21
N ASP A 48 9.95 2.20 8.64
CA ASP A 48 11.34 2.56 8.93
C ASP A 48 11.86 1.76 10.14
N ASP A 49 11.06 1.61 11.20
CA ASP A 49 11.40 0.79 12.38
C ASP A 49 11.60 -0.69 12.01
N CYS A 50 10.66 -1.29 11.25
CA CYS A 50 10.78 -2.68 10.78
C CYS A 50 12.03 -2.92 9.90
N ARG A 51 12.51 -1.90 9.19
CA ARG A 51 13.68 -2.01 8.31
C ARG A 51 14.99 -1.79 9.05
N TYR A 52 14.99 -0.96 10.09
CA TYR A 52 16.22 -0.54 10.74
C TYR A 52 16.52 -1.30 12.03
N GLY A 53 15.50 -1.85 12.69
CA GLY A 53 15.57 -2.60 13.95
C GLY A 53 16.16 -1.76 15.09
N ASP A 54 15.33 -1.37 16.06
CA ASP A 54 15.70 -0.78 17.37
C ASP A 54 17.14 -0.25 17.51
N ARG A 55 17.54 0.73 16.68
CA ARG A 55 18.84 1.42 16.85
C ARG A 55 18.78 2.49 17.93
N THR A 56 17.77 2.44 18.79
CA THR A 56 17.62 3.25 20.00
C THR A 56 18.14 2.55 21.25
N ALA A 57 18.70 1.34 21.13
CA ALA A 57 19.40 0.65 22.22
C ALA A 57 20.91 0.50 21.94
N GLN A 58 21.63 1.61 21.77
CA GLN A 58 23.07 1.63 22.08
C GLN A 58 23.41 2.99 22.70
N ALA A 59 23.74 2.92 24.00
CA ALA A 59 24.22 3.99 24.85
C ALA A 59 25.66 4.42 24.49
#